data_AF-A0A372NRF1-F1
#
_entry.id   AF-A0A372NRF1-F1
#
_cell.length_a   1.000
_cell.length_b   1.000
_cell.length_c   1.000
_cell.angle_alpha   90.00
_cell.angle_beta   90.00
_cell.angle_gamma   90.00
#
_symmetry.space_group_name_H-M   'P 1'
#
loop_
_entity.id
_entity.type
_entity.pdbx_description
1 polymer ?
#
loop_
_entity_poly.entity_id
_entity_poly.type
_entity_poly.pdbx_seq_one_letter_code
_entity_poly.pdbx_strand_id
1 'polypeptide(L)' 'MKEDKDTAPAEKDGKYEFILHYSGREVNCKVEKEQNTLKVQIDENINAELTVQEDGSLVQTSGTDLADSAVDYIKKRILG' A
#
# COMPACT_ATOMS: atom_id res chain seq x y z
N MET A 1 17.97 27.21 -13.82
CA MET A 1 18.32 25.85 -13.35
C MET A 1 17.03 25.27 -12.81
N LYS A 2 16.40 24.35 -13.53
CA LYS A 2 15.21 23.66 -13.03
C LYS A 2 15.72 22.60 -12.08
N GLU A 3 15.21 22.62 -10.86
CA GLU A 3 15.46 21.58 -9.87
C GLU A 3 14.69 20.34 -10.36
N ASP A 4 15.34 19.57 -11.23
CA ASP A 4 14.93 18.22 -11.53
C ASP A 4 15.14 17.42 -10.23
N LYS A 5 14.11 17.44 -9.36
CA LYS A 5 13.91 16.38 -8.38
C LYS A 5 13.74 15.11 -9.20
N ASP A 6 14.87 14.47 -9.51
CA ASP A 6 14.97 13.11 -9.99
C ASP A 6 14.54 12.19 -8.83
N THR A 7 13.27 12.28 -8.44
CA THR A 7 12.55 11.15 -7.90
C THR A 7 12.21 10.32 -9.12
N ALA A 8 13.21 9.59 -9.65
CA ALA A 8 12.95 8.44 -10.49
C ALA A 8 11.78 7.69 -9.85
N PRO A 9 10.72 7.34 -10.61
CA PRO A 9 9.62 6.57 -10.04
C PRO A 9 10.27 5.34 -9.41
N ALA A 10 10.19 5.24 -8.07
CA ALA A 10 10.68 4.07 -7.37
C ALA A 10 10.10 2.86 -8.12
N GLU A 11 10.89 1.83 -8.39
CA GLU A 11 10.70 0.83 -9.47
C GLU A 11 9.33 0.09 -9.50
N LYS A 12 8.41 0.41 -8.58
CA LYS A 12 7.04 -0.09 -8.45
C LYS A 12 6.00 0.96 -8.02
N ASP A 13 6.26 2.25 -8.24
CA ASP A 13 5.27 3.29 -7.98
C ASP A 13 4.10 3.17 -8.95
N GLY A 14 2.88 3.12 -8.42
CA GLY A 14 1.71 2.80 -9.22
C GLY A 14 0.47 2.47 -8.40
N LYS A 15 -0.64 2.33 -9.11
CA LYS A 15 -1.94 1.94 -8.53
C LYS A 15 -2.18 0.46 -8.82
N TYR A 16 -2.49 -0.28 -7.76
CA TYR A 16 -2.71 -1.71 -7.81
C TYR A 16 -4.12 -1.99 -7.28
N GLU A 17 -4.94 -2.68 -8.07
CA GLU A 17 -6.30 -3.02 -7.69
C GLU A 17 -6.49 -4.54 -7.76
N PHE A 18 -6.96 -5.13 -6.67
CA PHE A 18 -7.20 -6.58 -6.58
C PHE A 18 -8.30 -6.90 -5.56
N ILE A 19 -8.89 -8.08 -5.67
CA ILE A 19 -9.85 -8.58 -4.68
C ILE A 19 -9.08 -9.22 -3.53
N LEU A 20 -9.42 -8.81 -2.31
CA LEU A 20 -8.90 -9.31 -1.04
C LEU A 20 -10.04 -10.06 -0.34
N HIS A 21 -9.72 -11.20 0.29
CA HIS A 21 -10.65 -11.82 1.24
C HIS A 21 -10.44 -11.20 2.62
N TYR A 22 -11.29 -10.25 3.00
CA TYR A 22 -11.24 -9.58 4.29
C TYR A 22 -12.51 -9.85 5.08
N SER A 23 -12.39 -10.25 6.34
CA SER A 23 -13.54 -10.49 7.23
C SER A 23 -14.59 -11.48 6.67
N GLY A 24 -14.12 -12.50 5.94
CA GLY A 24 -14.98 -13.53 5.33
C GLY A 24 -15.74 -13.09 4.08
N ARG A 25 -15.39 -11.95 3.48
CA ARG A 25 -15.98 -11.46 2.22
C ARG A 25 -14.90 -11.05 1.23
N GLU A 26 -15.25 -11.12 -0.05
CA GLU A 26 -14.45 -10.55 -1.13
C GLU A 26 -14.68 -9.04 -1.16
N VAL A 27 -13.60 -8.28 -0.98
CA VAL A 27 -13.62 -6.82 -0.98
C VAL A 27 -12.61 -6.30 -1.99
N ASN A 28 -12.95 -5.20 -2.66
CA ASN A 28 -12.03 -4.52 -3.55
C ASN A 28 -10.94 -3.82 -2.74
N CYS A 29 -9.69 -4.17 -2.98
CA CYS A 29 -8.53 -3.51 -2.40
C CYS A 29 -7.82 -2.72 -3.49
N LYS A 30 -7.61 -1.44 -3.22
CA LYS A 30 -6.82 -0.51 -4.03
C LYS A 30 -5.61 -0.10 -3.22
N VAL A 31 -4.44 -0.22 -3.80
CA VAL A 31 -3.19 0.16 -3.16
C VAL A 31 -2.45 1.09 -4.09
N GLU A 32 -2.26 2.33 -3.64
CA GLU A 32 -1.49 3.33 -4.35
C GLU A 32 -0.13 3.43 -3.66
N LYS A 33 0.90 2.93 -4.33
CA LYS A 33 2.27 3.09 -3.85
C LYS A 33 2.82 4.41 -4.38
N GLU A 34 3.24 5.26 -3.45
CA GLU A 34 3.86 6.57 -3.67
C GLU A 34 5.17 6.65 -2.85
N GLN A 35 6.30 6.44 -3.52
CA GLN A 35 7.65 6.33 -2.93
C GLN A 35 7.73 5.24 -1.85
N ASN A 36 7.76 5.66 -0.59
CA ASN A 36 7.82 4.81 0.60
C ASN A 36 6.46 4.74 1.30
N THR A 37 5.38 5.23 0.71
CA THR A 37 4.04 5.20 1.29
C THR A 37 3.13 4.35 0.41
N LEU A 38 2.33 3.49 1.02
CA LEU A 38 1.28 2.71 0.39
C LEU A 38 -0.05 3.17 0.98
N LYS A 39 -0.87 3.83 0.16
CA LYS A 39 -2.24 4.20 0.49
C LYS A 39 -3.11 3.01 0.13
N VAL A 40 -3.62 2.33 1.14
CA VAL A 40 -4.49 1.17 1.01
C VAL A 40 -5.93 1.62 1.21
N GLN A 41 -6.79 1.28 0.27
CA GLN A 41 -8.22 1.46 0.36
C GLN A 41 -8.87 0.10 0.12
N ILE A 42 -9.44 -0.46 1.18
CA ILE A 42 -10.24 -1.68 1.13
C ILE A 42 -11.69 -1.23 1.17
N ASP A 43 -12.48 -1.65 0.19
CA ASP A 43 -13.87 -1.24 0.06
C ASP A 43 -14.00 0.30 -0.02
N GLU A 44 -15.18 0.86 0.28
CA GLU A 44 -15.41 2.30 0.35
C GLU A 44 -15.22 2.87 1.77
N ASN A 45 -15.05 2.00 2.76
CA ASN A 45 -15.09 2.37 4.18
C ASN A 45 -13.78 2.15 4.95
N ILE A 46 -12.81 1.41 4.39
CA ILE A 46 -11.55 1.08 5.06
C ILE A 46 -10.42 1.75 4.28
N ASN A 47 -9.77 2.73 4.89
CA ASN A 47 -8.62 3.42 4.33
C ASN A 47 -7.48 3.35 5.33
N ALA A 48 -6.30 2.96 4.89
CA ALA A 48 -5.11 2.85 5.71
C ALA A 48 -3.90 3.38 4.95
N GLU A 49 -2.93 3.91 5.69
CA GLU A 49 -1.66 4.35 5.13
C GLU A 49 -0.54 3.53 5.76
N LEU A 50 0.22 2.87 4.92
CA LEU A 50 1.37 2.05 5.30
C LEU A 50 2.63 2.76 4.80
N THR A 51 3.71 2.72 5.58
CA THR A 51 5.01 3.25 5.19
C THR A 51 6.00 2.11 5.08
N VAL A 52 6.62 1.99 3.91
CA VAL A 52 7.75 1.11 3.62
C VAL A 52 8.97 1.62 4.37
N GLN A 53 9.40 0.83 5.33
CA GLN A 53 10.65 1.03 6.04
C GLN A 53 11.84 0.60 5.19
N GLU A 54 13.04 1.06 5.53
CA GLU A 54 14.28 0.71 4.82
C GLU A 54 14.61 -0.79 4.89
N ASP A 55 14.11 -1.51 5.90
CA ASP A 55 14.23 -2.97 5.99
C ASP A 55 13.25 -3.72 5.07
N GLY A 56 12.36 -3.00 4.39
CA GLY A 56 11.30 -3.55 3.54
C GLY A 56 10.05 -3.96 4.31
N SER A 57 9.92 -3.65 5.60
CA SER A 57 8.68 -3.84 6.35
C SER A 57 7.66 -2.74 6.04
N LEU A 58 6.37 -3.08 6.15
CA LEU A 58 5.28 -2.12 6.07
C LEU A 58 4.81 -1.78 7.48
N VAL A 59 4.84 -0.51 7.84
CA VAL A 59 4.33 -0.03 9.13
C VAL A 59 3.11 0.83 8.86
N GLN A 60 1.98 0.51 9.50
CA GLN A 60 0.81 1.37 9.42
C GLN A 60 1.07 2.67 10.19
N THR A 61 0.92 3.79 9.50
CA THR A 61 1.11 5.13 10.06
C THR A 61 -0.22 5.86 10.22
N SER A 62 -1.27 5.44 9.50
CA SER A 62 -2.57 6.12 9.54
C SER A 62 -3.74 5.22 9.11
N GLY A 63 -4.97 5.67 9.41
CA GLY A 63 -6.22 5.05 8.97
C GLY A 63 -6.69 3.85 9.78
N THR A 64 -7.56 3.03 9.19
CA THR A 64 -8.16 1.85 9.82
C THR A 64 -7.14 0.76 10.05
N ASP A 65 -7.08 0.24 11.28
CA ASP A 65 -6.17 -0.85 11.65
C ASP A 65 -6.39 -2.07 10.74
N LEU A 66 -5.37 -2.39 9.94
CA LEU A 66 -5.37 -3.55 9.07
C LEU A 66 -4.76 -4.72 9.82
N ALA A 67 -5.43 -5.87 9.77
CA ALA A 67 -4.86 -7.10 10.30
C ALA A 67 -3.50 -7.41 9.64
N ASP A 68 -2.53 -7.93 10.41
CA ASP A 68 -1.19 -8.28 9.91
C ASP A 68 -1.22 -9.15 8.66
N SER A 69 -2.19 -10.08 8.57
CA SER A 69 -2.37 -10.93 7.39
C SER A 69 -2.71 -10.13 6.12
N ALA A 70 -3.47 -9.05 6.24
CA ALA A 70 -3.79 -8.17 5.11
C ALA A 70 -2.55 -7.34 4.71
N VAL A 71 -1.83 -6.80 5.70
CA VAL A 71 -0.59 -6.04 5.46
C VAL A 71 0.47 -6.91 4.78
N ASP A 72 0.67 -8.16 5.24
CA ASP A 72 1.61 -9.11 4.63
C ASP A 72 1.20 -9.48 3.19
N TYR A 73 -0.10 -9.68 2.96
CA TYR A 73 -0.63 -9.96 1.62
C TYR A 73 -0.40 -8.78 0.66
N ILE A 74 -0.68 -7.55 1.11
CA ILE A 74 -0.42 -6.33 0.34
C ILE A 74 1.08 -6.20 0.06
N LYS A 75 1.93 -6.39 1.06
CA LYS A 75 3.38 -6.35 0.92
C LYS A 75 3.86 -7.28 -0.21
N LYS A 76 3.46 -8.56 -0.18
CA LYS A 76 3.80 -9.54 -1.22
C LYS A 76 3.26 -9.16 -2.60
N ARG A 77 2.07 -8.56 -2.66
CA ARG A 77 1.45 -8.18 -3.93
C ARG A 77 2.13 -6.98 -4.59
N ILE A 78 2.57 -6.01 -3.78
CA ILE A 78 3.16 -4.75 -4.26
C ILE A 78 4.69 -4.85 -4.36
N LEU A 79 5.35 -5.26 -3.28
CA LEU A 79 6.81 -5.32 -3.23
C LEU A 79 7.37 -6.59 -3.89
N GLY A 80 6.59 -7.68 -3.95
CA GLY A 80 7.00 -8.97 -4.54
C GLY A 80 7.59 -9.91 -3.51
#